data_AF-A0A340XMP9-F1
#
_entry.id   AF-A0A340XMP9-F1
#
_cell.length_a   1.000
_cell.length_b   1.000
_cell.length_c   1.000
_cell.angle_alpha   90.00
_cell.angle_beta   90.00
_cell.angle_gamma   90.00
#
_symmetry.space_group_name_H-M   'P 1'
#
loop_
_entity.id
_entity.type
_entity.pdbx_description
1 polymer ?
#
loop_
_entity_poly.entity_id
_entity_poly.type
_entity_poly.pdbx_seq_one_letter_code
_entity_poly.pdbx_strand_id
1 'polypeptide(L)'
;MVLCPVIGKLQHKRVVLASASPRRQEILSNAGLRFEVVPSRFKETLHKASFATPYAYAVETARQKALEVAGRMHQKDLRAPDVVIGADTIVAVGAMILEKPVDKQDAYRMLSRLNGKEHSVFTGVAIVHCCSKDGRLDTEVSEFYEETTVKFSELSEELLWEYINSGEPMDKAGGYGIQALGGMLVEGVHGDVLNVVGFPLNHFCKELARLYRPPRPADLRRDTHDSVPTVRTFGNLSDSEAGGSDPGQSARGGHAGEQADGDRAQAPGALDAGLNAADSRPPLPTGLLELMDGFKASKVLFTACKLRLFDVLNDQGPLQAVDVARKLSACAGRTEQLLDVCTALGLLQKTCRGYRNTEVATLHLVSDGEHSLQGLAEYNDAHVWGVFTRLGLAVREGPDQTRGALGAMEEERLSQVLPCFHHQSREMTLQFMRAKHSLSKLTAHHVATAFDLSRFTSACDLGGCTGILARELAQEYPHLQVTVFDLPEVIELSGGFQRGGRQTERICFVPGDFFKDSLPEADLYVLSRILQDWPDDKLHKLLSRISSSCKPGGGLLVAEAAAAEEGAARGPRLRTLSAGQPRSPDENRRLLQRHGFRDVRVARAGDLLHVVLGTRAAP
;
A
#
# COMPACT_ATOMS: atom_id res chain seq x y z
N MET A 1 3.83 5.55 -17.13
CA MET A 1 4.07 6.94 -16.73
C MET A 1 3.78 7.86 -17.90
N VAL A 2 3.02 8.94 -17.68
CA VAL A 2 2.56 9.88 -18.72
C VAL A 2 3.71 10.71 -19.32
N LEU A 3 4.83 10.84 -18.59
CA LEU A 3 6.03 11.58 -19.03
C LEU A 3 7.16 10.71 -19.61
N CYS A 4 6.93 9.40 -19.87
CA CYS A 4 7.97 8.49 -20.41
C CYS A 4 8.80 9.06 -21.58
N PRO A 5 8.22 9.80 -22.56
CA PRO A 5 8.99 10.34 -23.69
C PRO A 5 9.96 11.48 -23.32
N VAL A 6 9.75 12.17 -22.20
CA VAL A 6 10.54 13.34 -21.77
C VAL A 6 11.44 13.02 -20.59
N ILE A 7 10.96 12.21 -19.63
CA ILE A 7 11.77 11.74 -18.48
C ILE A 7 13.06 11.08 -18.95
N GLY A 8 13.02 10.27 -20.01
CA GLY A 8 14.23 9.64 -20.56
C GLY A 8 15.31 10.64 -20.98
N LYS A 9 14.93 11.85 -21.43
CA LYS A 9 15.89 12.91 -21.80
C LYS A 9 16.44 13.67 -20.59
N LEU A 10 15.71 13.67 -19.48
CA LEU A 10 16.12 14.29 -18.22
C LEU A 10 16.90 13.32 -17.31
N GLN A 11 16.85 12.01 -17.55
CA GLN A 11 17.52 10.98 -16.72
C GLN A 11 19.04 11.17 -16.56
N HIS A 12 19.71 11.76 -17.56
CA HIS A 12 21.16 12.03 -17.52
C HIS A 12 21.50 13.48 -17.15
N LYS A 13 20.49 14.30 -16.85
CA LYS A 13 20.64 15.70 -16.46
C LYS A 13 20.52 15.83 -14.94
N ARG A 14 21.35 16.70 -14.34
CA ARG A 14 21.20 17.14 -12.96
C ARG A 14 20.08 18.18 -12.90
N VAL A 15 18.87 17.71 -12.59
CA VAL A 15 17.70 18.56 -12.36
C VAL A 15 17.66 19.00 -10.90
N VAL A 16 17.40 20.28 -10.66
CA VAL A 16 17.32 20.89 -9.32
C VAL A 16 15.97 21.57 -9.15
N LEU A 17 15.30 21.32 -8.03
CA LEU A 17 14.13 22.07 -7.59
C LEU A 17 14.56 23.19 -6.63
N ALA A 18 14.39 24.44 -7.05
CA ALA A 18 14.73 25.64 -6.29
C ALA A 18 13.66 26.02 -5.24
N SER A 19 13.14 25.03 -4.50
CA SER A 19 12.02 25.24 -3.57
C SER A 19 12.11 24.38 -2.32
N ALA A 20 11.81 24.98 -1.15
CA ALA A 20 11.62 24.27 0.12
C ALA A 20 10.18 23.76 0.32
N SER A 21 9.26 24.00 -0.62
CA SER A 21 7.86 23.59 -0.45
C SER A 21 7.75 22.05 -0.50
N PRO A 22 7.24 21.38 0.55
CA PRO A 22 7.04 19.93 0.52
C PRO A 22 6.00 19.52 -0.53
N ARG A 23 4.98 20.36 -0.76
CA ARG A 23 3.91 20.11 -1.75
C ARG A 23 4.45 20.04 -3.18
N ARG A 24 5.40 20.93 -3.54
CA ARG A 24 6.02 20.92 -4.87
C ARG A 24 6.93 19.72 -5.09
N GLN A 25 7.67 19.34 -4.04
CA GLN A 25 8.49 18.13 -4.06
C GLN A 25 7.60 16.91 -4.30
N GLU A 26 6.50 16.79 -3.57
CA GLU A 26 5.55 15.70 -3.72
C GLU A 26 4.94 15.65 -5.14
N ILE A 27 4.42 16.77 -5.65
CA ILE A 27 3.80 16.82 -7.00
C ILE A 27 4.78 16.37 -8.09
N LEU A 28 6.02 16.86 -8.05
CA LEU A 28 7.03 16.54 -9.06
C LEU A 28 7.58 15.11 -8.91
N SER A 29 7.76 14.62 -7.69
CA SER A 29 8.18 13.24 -7.42
C SER A 29 7.11 12.25 -7.89
N ASN A 30 5.83 12.52 -7.61
CA ASN A 30 4.70 11.69 -8.05
C ASN A 30 4.55 11.67 -9.58
N ALA A 31 5.04 12.70 -10.27
CA ALA A 31 5.11 12.73 -11.73
C ALA A 31 6.26 11.88 -12.31
N GLY A 32 7.14 11.34 -11.46
CA GLY A 32 8.31 10.54 -11.85
C GLY A 32 9.56 11.35 -12.19
N LEU A 33 9.59 12.65 -11.87
CA LEU A 33 10.77 13.50 -12.09
C LEU A 33 11.79 13.28 -10.97
N ARG A 34 13.03 12.95 -11.33
CA ARG A 34 14.15 12.89 -10.38
C ARG A 34 14.84 14.25 -10.32
N PHE A 35 15.01 14.80 -9.12
CA PHE A 35 15.64 16.11 -8.91
C PHE A 35 16.31 16.21 -7.54
N GLU A 36 17.26 17.13 -7.41
CA GLU A 36 17.85 17.55 -6.14
C GLU A 36 17.10 18.75 -5.58
N VAL A 37 16.83 18.78 -4.28
CA VAL A 37 16.15 19.90 -3.63
C VAL A 37 17.18 20.89 -3.10
N VAL A 38 17.21 22.09 -3.67
CA VAL A 38 18.08 23.17 -3.20
C VAL A 38 17.22 24.41 -2.98
N PRO A 39 16.78 24.67 -1.73
CA PRO A 39 15.97 25.85 -1.45
C PRO A 39 16.68 27.15 -1.87
N SER A 40 15.92 28.04 -2.54
CA SER A 40 16.42 29.36 -2.89
C SER A 40 16.60 30.23 -1.65
N ARG A 41 17.63 31.07 -1.66
CA ARG A 41 17.90 32.11 -0.64
C ARG A 41 17.43 33.50 -1.08
N PHE A 42 16.76 33.59 -2.23
CA PHE A 42 16.19 34.84 -2.72
C PHE A 42 15.16 35.35 -1.71
N LYS A 43 15.40 36.54 -1.16
CA LYS A 43 14.42 37.21 -0.31
C LYS A 43 13.32 37.75 -1.22
N GLU A 44 12.07 37.40 -0.96
CA GLU A 44 10.87 37.83 -1.72
C GLU A 44 10.56 39.32 -1.51
N THR A 45 11.53 40.19 -1.77
CA THR A 45 11.48 41.65 -1.52
C THR A 45 11.08 42.45 -2.75
N LEU A 46 10.54 41.79 -3.79
CA LEU A 46 10.06 42.46 -4.97
C LEU A 46 8.86 43.36 -4.60
N HIS A 47 8.90 44.61 -5.05
CA HIS A 47 7.80 45.55 -4.81
C HIS A 47 6.59 45.13 -5.64
N LYS A 48 5.54 44.62 -4.98
CA LYS A 48 4.29 44.14 -5.61
C LYS A 48 3.67 45.18 -6.56
N ALA A 49 3.76 46.47 -6.21
CA ALA A 49 3.23 47.58 -7.02
C ALA A 49 3.98 47.80 -8.35
N SER A 50 5.16 47.21 -8.53
CA SER A 50 5.93 47.31 -9.77
C SER A 50 5.42 46.41 -10.88
N PHE A 51 4.42 45.55 -10.60
CA PHE A 51 3.87 44.58 -11.54
C PHE A 51 2.44 44.95 -11.90
N ALA A 52 2.15 44.97 -13.20
CA ALA A 52 0.81 45.29 -13.71
C ALA A 52 -0.23 44.21 -13.35
N THR A 53 0.20 42.97 -13.12
CA THR A 53 -0.68 41.83 -12.84
C THR A 53 -0.08 40.90 -11.77
N PRO A 54 -0.91 40.21 -10.98
CA PRO A 54 -0.44 39.24 -9.99
C PRO A 54 0.40 38.09 -10.57
N TYR A 55 0.06 37.58 -11.75
CA TYR A 55 0.81 36.50 -12.36
C TYR A 55 2.24 36.94 -12.75
N ALA A 56 2.44 38.19 -13.17
CA ALA A 56 3.76 38.70 -13.54
C ALA A 56 4.69 38.74 -12.32
N TYR A 57 4.15 39.08 -11.15
CA TYR A 57 4.87 38.99 -9.88
C TYR A 57 5.29 37.55 -9.56
N ALA A 58 4.38 36.59 -9.69
CA ALA A 58 4.66 35.18 -9.41
C ALA A 58 5.74 34.60 -10.35
N VAL A 59 5.66 34.92 -11.65
CA VAL A 59 6.63 34.47 -12.66
C VAL A 59 8.02 35.04 -12.38
N GLU A 60 8.13 36.35 -12.15
CA GLU A 60 9.43 36.97 -11.88
C GLU A 60 10.03 36.46 -10.56
N THR A 61 9.21 36.24 -9.52
CA THR A 61 9.68 35.64 -8.26
C THR A 61 10.19 34.22 -8.46
N ALA A 62 9.48 33.40 -9.24
CA ALA A 62 9.92 32.05 -9.59
C ALA A 62 11.24 32.05 -10.37
N ARG A 63 11.39 32.98 -11.32
CA ARG A 63 12.60 33.19 -12.13
C ARG A 63 13.80 33.57 -11.27
N GLN A 64 13.65 34.55 -10.39
CA GLN A 64 14.73 34.98 -9.49
C GLN A 64 15.17 33.86 -8.54
N LYS A 65 14.23 33.06 -8.02
CA LYS A 65 14.55 31.88 -7.19
C LYS A 65 15.39 30.84 -7.93
N ALA A 66 15.04 30.53 -9.19
CA ALA A 66 15.78 29.57 -9.99
C ALA A 66 17.18 30.07 -10.38
N LEU A 67 17.30 31.33 -10.80
CA LEU A 67 18.58 31.95 -11.18
C LEU A 67 19.55 32.06 -9.99
N GLU A 68 19.05 32.39 -8.79
CA GLU A 68 19.87 32.41 -7.57
C GLU A 68 20.48 31.04 -7.28
N VAL A 69 19.68 29.97 -7.36
CA VAL A 69 20.14 28.61 -7.13
C VAL A 69 21.15 28.19 -8.21
N ALA A 70 20.86 28.48 -9.49
CA ALA A 70 21.76 28.19 -10.60
C ALA A 70 23.14 28.86 -10.41
N GLY A 71 23.16 30.16 -10.13
CA GLY A 71 24.39 30.93 -9.91
C GLY A 71 25.15 30.46 -8.67
N ARG A 72 24.46 30.23 -7.55
CA ARG A 72 25.10 29.78 -6.31
C ARG A 72 25.70 28.38 -6.44
N MET A 73 25.05 27.46 -7.16
CA MET A 73 25.57 26.11 -7.37
C MET A 73 26.80 26.12 -8.29
N HIS A 74 26.85 27.01 -9.28
CA HIS A 74 28.01 27.18 -10.15
C HIS A 74 29.26 27.67 -9.42
N GLN A 75 29.11 28.55 -8.42
CA GLN A 75 30.23 29.15 -7.69
C GLN A 75 30.91 28.24 -6.65
N LYS A 76 30.32 27.08 -6.30
CA LYS A 76 30.67 26.31 -5.08
C LYS A 76 31.44 25.00 -5.32
N ASP A 77 32.21 24.89 -6.41
CA ASP A 77 32.99 23.69 -6.81
C ASP A 77 32.20 22.39 -7.02
N LEU A 78 30.88 22.50 -7.18
CA LEU A 78 30.00 21.40 -7.57
C LEU A 78 29.64 21.58 -9.05
N ARG A 79 29.65 20.48 -9.80
CA ARG A 79 29.18 20.42 -11.19
C ARG A 79 27.90 21.25 -11.36
N ALA A 80 27.89 22.25 -12.25
CA ALA A 80 26.73 23.10 -12.47
C ALA A 80 25.46 22.26 -12.72
N PRO A 81 24.27 22.69 -12.24
CA PRO A 81 23.03 22.01 -12.58
C PRO A 81 22.84 22.06 -14.10
N ASP A 82 22.14 21.08 -14.67
CA ASP A 82 21.75 21.12 -16.08
C ASP A 82 20.40 21.82 -16.24
N VAL A 83 19.52 21.66 -15.25
CA VAL A 83 18.18 22.27 -15.21
C VAL A 83 17.85 22.71 -13.78
N VAL A 84 17.37 23.94 -13.60
CA VAL A 84 16.84 24.43 -12.31
C VAL A 84 15.38 24.84 -12.48
N ILE A 85 14.50 24.31 -11.64
CA ILE A 85 13.05 24.58 -11.64
C ILE A 85 12.73 25.47 -10.45
N GLY A 86 12.31 26.70 -10.71
CA GLY A 86 11.76 27.62 -9.71
C GLY A 86 10.25 27.69 -9.81
N ALA A 87 9.58 27.89 -8.68
CA ALA A 87 8.15 28.13 -8.65
C ALA A 87 7.76 29.06 -7.51
N ASP A 88 6.73 29.86 -7.73
CA ASP A 88 6.15 30.76 -6.74
C ASP A 88 4.64 30.77 -6.83
N THR A 89 3.95 30.67 -5.70
CA THR A 89 2.49 30.53 -5.64
C THR A 89 1.95 31.62 -4.75
N ILE A 90 1.01 32.38 -5.27
CA ILE A 90 0.35 33.49 -4.59
C ILE A 90 -1.16 33.39 -4.77
N VAL A 91 -1.91 33.93 -3.81
CA VAL A 91 -3.36 34.09 -3.91
C VAL A 91 -3.65 35.56 -4.21
N ALA A 92 -4.60 35.86 -5.07
CA ALA A 92 -5.00 37.23 -5.36
C ALA A 92 -6.51 37.39 -5.36
N VAL A 93 -6.98 38.45 -4.70
CA VAL A 93 -8.38 38.90 -4.73
C VAL A 93 -8.39 40.29 -5.36
N GLY A 94 -8.86 40.37 -6.61
CA GLY A 94 -8.65 41.55 -7.45
C GLY A 94 -7.15 41.80 -7.70
N ALA A 95 -6.67 43.03 -7.48
CA ALA A 95 -5.25 43.39 -7.62
C ALA A 95 -4.40 43.10 -6.37
N MET A 96 -5.01 42.61 -5.27
CA MET A 96 -4.32 42.42 -4.00
C MET A 96 -3.66 41.03 -3.95
N ILE A 97 -2.34 41.01 -3.84
CA ILE A 97 -1.54 39.78 -3.71
C ILE A 97 -1.42 39.40 -2.22
N LEU A 98 -1.80 38.16 -1.91
CA LEU A 98 -1.70 37.51 -0.61
C LEU A 98 -0.67 36.38 -0.69
N GLU A 99 0.44 36.57 0.01
CA GLU A 99 1.49 35.56 0.19
C GLU A 99 1.17 34.69 1.40
N LYS A 100 2.20 34.23 2.13
CA LYS A 100 2.04 33.51 3.39
C LYS A 100 1.78 34.50 4.51
N PRO A 101 0.89 34.19 5.45
CA PRO A 101 0.65 35.04 6.61
C PRO A 101 1.88 35.12 7.49
N VAL A 102 2.19 36.30 8.01
CA VAL A 102 3.33 36.49 8.93
C VAL A 102 3.01 36.03 10.35
N ASP A 103 1.74 36.09 10.74
CA ASP A 103 1.22 35.67 12.04
C ASP A 103 -0.27 35.28 11.93
N LYS A 104 -0.84 34.82 13.05
CA LYS A 104 -2.25 34.42 13.14
C LYS A 104 -3.23 35.55 12.81
N GLN A 105 -2.91 36.79 13.18
CA GLN A 105 -3.78 37.93 12.92
C GLN A 105 -3.79 38.29 11.44
N ASP A 106 -2.65 38.17 10.78
CA ASP A 106 -2.52 38.32 9.35
C ASP A 106 -3.28 37.24 8.59
N ALA A 107 -3.21 35.98 9.04
CA ALA A 107 -4.02 34.89 8.51
C ALA A 107 -5.52 35.18 8.63
N TYR A 108 -5.98 35.68 9.78
CA TYR A 108 -7.37 36.11 9.94
C TYR A 108 -7.73 37.22 8.94
N ARG A 109 -6.90 38.26 8.79
CA ARG A 109 -7.15 39.32 7.79
C ARG A 109 -7.23 38.79 6.37
N MET A 110 -6.38 37.82 6.00
CA MET A 110 -6.42 37.18 4.68
C MET A 110 -7.71 36.37 4.52
N LEU A 111 -7.99 35.44 5.43
CA LEU A 111 -9.13 34.54 5.36
C LEU A 111 -10.46 35.28 5.39
N SER A 112 -10.62 36.28 6.27
CA SER A 112 -11.83 37.11 6.32
C SER A 112 -12.05 37.92 5.03
N ARG A 113 -10.99 38.25 4.28
CA ARG A 113 -11.13 38.92 2.97
C ARG A 113 -11.63 37.96 1.90
N LEU A 114 -11.18 36.71 1.94
CA LEU A 114 -11.51 35.64 0.99
C LEU A 114 -12.88 35.00 1.30
N ASN A 115 -13.32 35.02 2.55
CA ASN A 115 -14.57 34.42 3.02
C ASN A 115 -15.77 34.81 2.13
N GLY A 116 -16.52 33.81 1.65
CA GLY A 116 -17.66 33.99 0.74
C GLY A 116 -17.34 34.51 -0.66
N LYS A 117 -16.07 34.68 -1.05
CA LYS A 117 -15.66 35.30 -2.33
C LYS A 117 -14.91 34.33 -3.23
N GLU A 118 -14.84 34.72 -4.50
CA GLU A 118 -13.94 34.10 -5.46
C GLU A 118 -12.61 34.84 -5.49
N HIS A 119 -11.53 34.08 -5.63
CA HIS A 119 -10.18 34.58 -5.78
C HIS A 119 -9.37 33.67 -6.69
N SER A 120 -8.27 34.21 -7.22
CA SER A 120 -7.38 33.49 -8.13
C SER A 120 -6.14 33.02 -7.39
N VAL A 121 -5.73 31.78 -7.65
CA VAL A 121 -4.44 31.24 -7.24
C VAL A 121 -3.53 31.20 -8.46
N PHE A 122 -2.42 31.92 -8.39
CA PHE A 122 -1.43 31.97 -9.45
C PHE A 122 -0.18 31.22 -9.02
N THR A 123 0.31 30.32 -9.88
CA THR A 123 1.68 29.80 -9.74
C THR A 123 2.49 30.16 -10.96
N GLY A 124 3.55 30.93 -10.75
CA GLY A 124 4.61 31.16 -11.74
C GLY A 124 5.65 30.03 -11.67
N VAL A 125 6.12 29.56 -12.82
CA VAL A 125 7.15 28.53 -12.93
C VAL A 125 8.23 29.00 -13.89
N ALA A 126 9.49 28.80 -13.50
CA ALA A 126 10.66 29.06 -14.33
C ALA A 126 11.51 27.80 -14.46
N ILE A 127 11.87 27.44 -15.69
CA ILE A 127 12.77 26.33 -16.02
C ILE A 127 14.04 26.95 -16.60
N VAL A 128 15.14 26.88 -15.85
CA VAL A 128 16.43 27.43 -16.25
C VAL A 128 17.31 26.30 -16.76
N HIS A 129 17.66 26.33 -18.04
CA HIS A 129 18.69 25.48 -18.61
C HIS A 129 20.04 26.14 -18.43
N CYS A 130 20.97 25.38 -17.86
CA CYS A 130 22.28 25.87 -17.47
C CYS A 130 23.34 25.18 -18.33
N CYS A 131 24.22 25.97 -18.92
CA CYS A 131 25.38 25.50 -19.66
C CYS A 131 26.63 26.17 -19.10
N SER A 132 27.59 25.38 -18.62
CA SER A 132 28.90 25.91 -18.20
C SER A 132 29.87 25.80 -19.37
N LYS A 133 30.35 26.96 -19.88
CA LYS A 133 31.41 27.04 -20.89
C LYS A 133 32.48 28.00 -20.38
N ASP A 134 33.74 27.56 -20.39
CA ASP A 134 34.90 28.38 -19.99
C ASP A 134 34.76 29.02 -18.59
N GLY A 135 34.15 28.30 -17.64
CA GLY A 135 33.93 28.78 -16.27
C GLY A 135 32.82 29.82 -16.11
N ARG A 136 32.13 30.19 -17.19
CA ARG A 136 30.95 31.06 -17.17
C ARG A 136 29.67 30.24 -17.27
N LEU A 137 28.69 30.59 -16.44
CA LEU A 137 27.36 30.02 -16.48
C LEU A 137 26.53 30.79 -17.50
N ASP A 138 26.12 30.11 -18.57
CA ASP A 138 25.10 30.57 -19.51
C ASP A 138 23.75 29.97 -19.12
N THR A 139 22.69 30.77 -19.18
CA THR A 139 21.36 30.37 -18.73
C THR A 139 20.28 30.75 -19.75
N GLU A 140 19.50 29.77 -20.16
CA GLU A 140 18.27 29.96 -20.93
C GLU A 140 17.06 29.74 -20.01
N VAL A 141 16.10 30.65 -20.01
CA VAL A 141 14.94 30.62 -19.11
C VAL A 141 13.67 30.42 -19.91
N SER A 142 12.91 29.38 -19.60
CA SER A 142 11.53 29.20 -20.06
C SER A 142 10.58 29.43 -18.89
N GLU A 143 9.58 30.28 -19.09
CA GLU A 143 8.68 30.72 -18.02
C GLU A 143 7.22 30.63 -18.45
N PHE A 144 6.36 30.27 -17.51
CA PHE A 144 4.92 30.21 -17.70
C PHE A 144 4.21 30.38 -16.36
N TYR A 145 2.89 30.56 -16.41
CA TYR A 145 2.04 30.60 -15.22
C TYR A 145 0.77 29.80 -15.43
N GLU A 146 0.12 29.45 -14.33
CA GLU A 146 -1.23 28.89 -14.30
C GLU A 146 -2.09 29.70 -13.34
N GLU A 147 -3.35 29.91 -13.71
CA GLU A 147 -4.37 30.55 -12.88
C GLU A 147 -5.49 29.55 -12.58
N THR A 148 -5.86 29.42 -11.31
CA THR A 148 -7.02 28.63 -10.87
C THR A 148 -7.90 29.48 -9.98
N THR A 149 -9.19 29.57 -10.29
CA THR A 149 -10.17 30.28 -9.46
C THR A 149 -10.70 29.38 -8.37
N VAL A 150 -10.79 29.89 -7.15
CA VAL A 150 -11.31 29.19 -5.97
C VAL A 150 -12.42 30.03 -5.35
N LYS A 151 -13.56 29.40 -5.05
CA LYS A 151 -14.68 29.99 -4.34
C LYS A 151 -14.65 29.52 -2.89
N PHE A 152 -14.64 30.45 -1.95
CA PHE A 152 -14.84 30.13 -0.54
C PHE A 152 -16.32 30.14 -0.14
N SER A 153 -16.67 29.20 0.74
CA SER A 153 -17.91 29.19 1.48
C SER A 153 -18.00 30.42 2.39
N GLU A 154 -19.21 30.84 2.75
CA GLU A 154 -19.42 31.81 3.83
C GLU A 154 -19.30 31.10 5.20
N LEU A 155 -18.27 31.46 5.96
CA LEU A 155 -17.96 30.84 7.25
C LEU A 155 -18.03 31.86 8.40
N SER A 156 -18.35 31.37 9.60
CA SER A 156 -18.35 32.18 10.81
C SER A 156 -16.94 32.54 11.26
N GLU A 157 -16.82 33.62 12.01
CA GLU A 157 -15.55 34.04 12.61
C GLU A 157 -14.95 32.96 13.50
N GLU A 158 -15.76 32.21 14.24
CA GLU A 158 -15.25 31.13 15.10
C GLU A 158 -14.57 30.04 14.27
N LEU A 159 -15.16 29.62 13.14
CA LEU A 159 -14.59 28.60 12.25
C LEU A 159 -13.27 29.06 11.62
N LEU A 160 -13.15 30.34 11.27
CA LEU A 160 -11.90 30.90 10.77
C LEU A 160 -10.81 30.84 11.84
N TRP A 161 -11.13 31.18 13.09
CA TRP A 161 -10.16 31.10 14.19
C TRP A 161 -9.76 29.67 14.55
N GLU A 162 -10.68 28.71 14.53
CA GLU A 162 -10.37 27.29 14.71
C GLU A 162 -9.40 26.80 13.62
N TYR A 163 -9.63 27.18 12.37
CA TYR A 163 -8.70 26.87 11.28
C TYR A 163 -7.31 27.48 11.49
N ILE A 164 -7.24 28.75 11.91
CA ILE A 164 -5.98 29.43 12.21
C ILE A 164 -5.26 28.77 13.38
N ASN A 165 -5.99 28.32 14.40
CA ASN A 165 -5.43 27.67 15.57
C ASN A 165 -4.88 26.28 15.29
N SER A 166 -5.31 25.62 14.22
CA SER A 166 -4.69 24.37 13.73
C SER A 166 -3.21 24.54 13.32
N GLY A 167 -2.79 25.77 12.99
CA GLY A 167 -1.47 26.09 12.47
C GLY A 167 -1.29 25.83 10.97
N GLU A 168 -2.25 25.19 10.31
CA GLU A 168 -2.20 24.87 8.87
C GLU A 168 -2.03 26.10 7.96
N PRO A 169 -2.63 27.28 8.22
CA PRO A 169 -2.49 28.45 7.35
C PRO A 169 -1.07 28.98 7.15
N MET A 170 -0.18 28.76 8.12
CA MET A 170 1.02 29.58 8.30
C MET A 170 2.05 29.43 7.17
N ASP A 171 2.12 28.28 6.51
CA ASP A 171 3.10 27.99 5.45
C ASP A 171 2.51 28.09 4.03
N LYS A 172 1.32 28.67 3.87
CA LYS A 172 0.53 28.62 2.63
C LYS A 172 0.13 30.01 2.14
N ALA A 173 0.18 30.18 0.82
CA ALA A 173 -0.26 31.42 0.19
C ALA A 173 -1.76 31.64 0.43
N GLY A 174 -2.16 32.88 0.74
CA GLY A 174 -3.53 33.22 1.13
C GLY A 174 -3.98 32.62 2.47
N GLY A 175 -3.09 31.94 3.20
CA GLY A 175 -3.39 31.36 4.50
C GLY A 175 -4.27 30.12 4.46
N TYR A 176 -4.30 29.35 3.36
CA TYR A 176 -5.08 28.10 3.34
C TYR A 176 -4.48 26.98 2.49
N GLY A 177 -4.90 25.74 2.75
CA GLY A 177 -4.54 24.55 1.99
C GLY A 177 -5.73 23.65 1.68
N ILE A 178 -6.05 23.47 0.40
CA ILE A 178 -7.22 22.67 -0.02
C ILE A 178 -7.11 21.17 0.29
N GLN A 179 -5.90 20.64 0.52
CA GLN A 179 -5.66 19.20 0.74
C GLN A 179 -5.91 18.72 2.17
N ALA A 180 -6.07 19.64 3.12
CA ALA A 180 -6.18 19.34 4.55
C ALA A 180 -7.42 20.01 5.15
N LEU A 181 -7.35 20.55 6.37
CA LEU A 181 -8.50 21.18 7.03
C LEU A 181 -9.03 22.37 6.22
N GLY A 182 -8.16 23.07 5.49
CA GLY A 182 -8.54 24.19 4.62
C GLY A 182 -9.49 23.81 3.49
N GLY A 183 -9.66 22.52 3.19
CA GLY A 183 -10.70 22.04 2.28
C GLY A 183 -12.12 22.43 2.75
N MET A 184 -12.34 22.61 4.05
CA MET A 184 -13.62 23.07 4.60
C MET A 184 -13.97 24.51 4.18
N LEU A 185 -12.98 25.31 3.77
CA LEU A 185 -13.16 26.68 3.33
C LEU A 185 -13.69 26.77 1.90
N VAL A 186 -13.49 25.73 1.09
CA VAL A 186 -13.65 25.78 -0.36
C VAL A 186 -15.00 25.20 -0.79
N GLU A 187 -15.79 26.01 -1.49
CA GLU A 187 -17.05 25.59 -2.13
C GLU A 187 -16.80 24.96 -3.51
N GLY A 188 -15.87 25.55 -4.27
CA GLY A 188 -15.58 25.10 -5.63
C GLY A 188 -14.22 25.58 -6.14
N VAL A 189 -13.70 24.83 -7.12
CA VAL A 189 -12.45 25.13 -7.82
C VAL A 189 -12.70 25.06 -9.31
N HIS A 190 -12.30 26.10 -10.04
CA HIS A 190 -12.34 26.17 -11.49
C HIS A 190 -10.92 26.32 -12.05
N GLY A 191 -10.39 25.25 -12.61
CA GLY A 191 -9.02 25.19 -13.17
C GLY A 191 -8.20 24.02 -12.60
N ASP A 192 -6.88 24.16 -12.59
CA ASP A 192 -5.95 23.11 -12.12
C ASP A 192 -5.91 23.08 -10.58
N VAL A 193 -6.36 21.98 -9.97
CA VAL A 193 -6.30 21.79 -8.51
C VAL A 193 -4.86 21.71 -8.01
N LEU A 194 -3.92 21.14 -8.78
CA LEU A 194 -2.52 21.04 -8.38
C LEU A 194 -1.84 22.41 -8.36
N ASN A 195 -2.30 23.35 -9.20
CA ASN A 195 -1.89 24.75 -9.11
C ASN A 195 -2.27 25.36 -7.74
N VAL A 196 -3.47 25.08 -7.23
CA VAL A 196 -3.93 25.51 -5.88
C VAL A 196 -3.09 24.87 -4.78
N VAL A 197 -2.72 23.61 -4.95
CA VAL A 197 -1.81 22.91 -4.02
C VAL A 197 -0.41 23.56 -3.99
N GLY A 198 0.04 24.04 -5.14
CA GLY A 198 1.26 24.85 -5.27
C GLY A 198 2.14 24.55 -6.47
N PHE A 199 1.71 23.71 -7.42
CA PHE A 199 2.44 23.50 -8.66
C PHE A 199 1.55 23.03 -9.84
N PRO A 200 1.54 23.75 -10.98
CA PRO A 200 0.69 23.43 -12.13
C PRO A 200 1.30 22.31 -12.98
N LEU A 201 1.16 21.07 -12.50
CA LEU A 201 1.83 19.91 -13.11
C LEU A 201 1.43 19.69 -14.57
N ASN A 202 0.15 19.92 -14.92
CA ASN A 202 -0.32 19.71 -16.28
C ASN A 202 0.39 20.65 -17.27
N HIS A 203 0.43 21.94 -16.96
CA HIS A 203 1.10 22.96 -17.76
C HIS A 203 2.61 22.69 -17.82
N PHE A 204 3.23 22.37 -16.69
CA PHE A 204 4.64 22.00 -16.63
C PHE A 204 4.98 20.82 -17.55
N CYS A 205 4.15 19.77 -17.58
CA CYS A 205 4.37 18.62 -18.47
C CYS A 205 4.27 19.00 -19.95
N LYS A 206 3.33 19.88 -20.32
CA LYS A 206 3.18 20.40 -21.69
C LYS A 206 4.42 21.20 -22.09
N GLU A 207 4.95 22.01 -21.18
CA GLU A 207 6.10 22.85 -21.46
C GLU A 207 7.39 22.04 -21.58
N LEU A 208 7.59 21.04 -20.70
CA LEU A 208 8.66 20.07 -20.86
C LEU A 208 8.57 19.31 -22.19
N ALA A 209 7.37 18.93 -22.63
CA ALA A 209 7.20 18.28 -23.93
C ALA A 209 7.61 19.20 -25.09
N ARG A 210 7.27 20.48 -25.05
CA ARG A 210 7.70 21.46 -26.07
C ARG A 210 9.22 21.61 -26.12
N LEU A 211 9.86 21.77 -24.96
CA LEU A 211 11.31 21.96 -24.85
C LEU A 211 12.10 20.72 -25.31
N TYR A 212 11.63 19.53 -24.93
CA TYR A 212 12.40 18.29 -25.14
C TYR A 212 11.92 17.45 -26.32
N ARG A 213 10.76 17.73 -26.89
CA ARG A 213 10.21 17.07 -28.08
C ARG A 213 9.52 18.12 -28.95
N PRO A 214 10.29 19.01 -29.60
CA PRO A 214 9.70 19.96 -30.53
C PRO A 214 8.89 19.20 -31.58
N PRO A 215 7.65 19.65 -31.88
CA PRO A 215 6.80 19.00 -32.87
C PRO A 215 7.56 18.91 -34.20
N ARG A 216 7.45 17.77 -34.89
CA ARG A 216 8.03 17.67 -36.23
C ARG A 216 7.25 18.64 -37.13
N PRO A 217 7.86 19.22 -38.17
CA PRO A 217 7.14 20.08 -39.12
C PRO A 217 5.87 19.42 -39.73
N ALA A 218 5.80 18.08 -39.72
CA ALA A 218 4.64 17.31 -40.16
C ALA A 218 3.44 17.34 -39.18
N ASP A 219 3.68 17.55 -37.89
CA ASP A 219 2.63 17.55 -36.85
C ASP A 219 1.89 18.90 -36.78
N LEU A 220 2.47 19.97 -37.34
CA LEU A 220 1.88 21.31 -37.44
C LEU A 220 0.82 21.44 -38.55
N ARG A 221 0.53 20.37 -39.30
CA ARG A 221 -0.49 20.34 -40.36
C ARG A 221 -1.87 19.84 -39.92
N ARG A 222 -2.11 19.70 -38.62
CA ARG A 222 -3.46 19.46 -38.09
C ARG A 222 -3.99 20.73 -37.44
N ASP A 223 -4.50 21.60 -38.29
CA ASP A 223 -5.36 22.70 -37.87
C ASP A 223 -6.63 22.16 -37.19
N THR A 224 -6.90 22.75 -36.03
CA THR A 224 -8.19 22.97 -35.36
C THR A 224 -9.40 22.21 -35.90
N HIS A 225 -9.83 21.18 -35.17
CA HIS A 225 -11.25 20.87 -35.09
C HIS A 225 -11.78 21.31 -33.73
N ASP A 226 -12.50 22.42 -33.77
CA ASP A 226 -13.37 22.93 -32.72
C ASP A 226 -14.40 21.89 -32.27
N SER A 227 -14.72 21.96 -30.98
CA SER A 227 -15.97 21.50 -30.36
C SER A 227 -16.21 19.99 -30.26
N VAL A 228 -16.04 19.47 -29.03
CA VAL A 228 -16.81 18.32 -28.55
C VAL A 228 -18.28 18.75 -28.48
N PRO A 229 -19.24 18.09 -29.17
CA PRO A 229 -20.65 18.40 -29.00
C PRO A 229 -21.18 17.84 -27.66
N THR A 230 -22.02 18.65 -27.03
CA THR A 230 -22.85 18.34 -25.86
C THR A 230 -23.69 17.08 -26.08
N VAL A 231 -23.63 16.15 -25.12
CA VAL A 231 -24.53 14.98 -25.05
C VAL A 231 -25.96 15.47 -24.83
N ARG A 232 -26.82 15.31 -25.84
CA ARG A 232 -28.27 15.50 -25.71
C ARG A 232 -28.90 14.22 -25.15
N THR A 233 -29.65 14.40 -24.07
CA THR A 233 -30.80 13.63 -23.59
C THR A 233 -31.28 12.47 -24.47
N PHE A 234 -31.25 11.26 -23.90
CA PHE A 234 -31.98 10.11 -24.43
C PHE A 234 -33.49 10.34 -24.31
N GLY A 235 -34.12 10.64 -25.44
CA GLY A 235 -35.57 10.61 -25.62
C GLY A 235 -35.97 9.33 -26.36
N ASN A 236 -36.97 8.65 -25.81
CA ASN A 236 -37.80 7.56 -26.33
C ASN A 236 -37.74 7.31 -27.85
N LEU A 237 -37.55 6.04 -28.22
CA LEU A 237 -38.27 5.43 -29.34
C LEU A 237 -38.69 4.00 -28.95
N SER A 238 -40.00 3.85 -28.77
CA SER A 238 -40.76 2.60 -28.82
C SER A 238 -41.00 2.21 -30.28
N ASP A 239 -41.62 1.03 -30.42
CA ASP A 239 -42.22 0.40 -31.61
C ASP A 239 -41.28 -0.63 -32.27
N SER A 240 -41.69 -1.87 -32.59
CA SER A 240 -42.94 -2.61 -32.45
C SER A 240 -42.66 -4.01 -33.00
N GLU A 241 -42.90 -5.09 -32.24
CA GLU A 241 -42.94 -6.45 -32.79
C GLU A 241 -44.39 -6.97 -32.79
N ALA A 242 -44.95 -7.14 -33.99
CA ALA A 242 -45.96 -8.14 -34.31
C ALA A 242 -45.18 -9.37 -34.82
N GLY A 243 -45.48 -10.64 -34.56
CA GLY A 243 -46.72 -11.32 -34.20
C GLY A 243 -46.80 -12.59 -35.07
N GLY A 244 -47.01 -13.76 -34.45
CA GLY A 244 -47.31 -15.04 -35.13
C GLY A 244 -46.37 -16.17 -34.72
N SER A 245 -46.72 -17.01 -33.74
CA SER A 245 -47.61 -18.20 -33.79
C SER A 245 -46.91 -19.50 -34.26
N ASP A 246 -46.72 -20.39 -33.28
CA ASP A 246 -46.49 -21.86 -33.30
C ASP A 246 -47.52 -22.60 -34.21
N PRO A 247 -47.50 -23.93 -34.50
CA PRO A 247 -46.84 -25.00 -33.72
C PRO A 247 -46.30 -26.24 -34.50
N GLY A 248 -45.65 -27.14 -33.76
CA GLY A 248 -46.01 -28.56 -33.90
C GLY A 248 -44.91 -29.62 -33.85
N GLN A 249 -45.04 -30.46 -32.82
CA GLN A 249 -44.85 -31.91 -32.81
C GLN A 249 -43.48 -32.49 -32.46
N SER A 250 -43.36 -32.78 -31.17
CA SER A 250 -42.62 -33.93 -30.65
C SER A 250 -43.50 -35.19 -30.64
N ALA A 251 -42.91 -36.33 -30.99
CA ALA A 251 -43.37 -37.68 -30.65
C ALA A 251 -42.13 -38.42 -30.14
N ARG A 252 -41.96 -38.60 -28.82
CA ARG A 252 -42.46 -39.69 -27.95
C ARG A 252 -41.92 -41.09 -28.27
N GLY A 253 -41.30 -41.67 -27.24
CA GLY A 253 -41.14 -43.11 -26.99
C GLY A 253 -39.67 -43.53 -27.01
N GLY A 254 -39.07 -44.10 -25.97
CA GLY A 254 -39.56 -44.59 -24.68
C GLY A 254 -38.66 -45.74 -24.23
N HIS A 255 -38.40 -45.83 -22.91
CA HIS A 255 -37.96 -47.01 -22.13
C HIS A 255 -36.61 -47.66 -22.51
N ALA A 256 -35.83 -48.31 -21.63
CA ALA A 256 -35.78 -48.53 -20.18
C ALA A 256 -34.48 -49.31 -19.89
N GLY A 257 -34.09 -49.42 -18.61
CA GLY A 257 -33.17 -50.43 -18.07
C GLY A 257 -31.72 -49.95 -17.93
N GLU A 258 -31.20 -49.64 -16.74
CA GLU A 258 -30.85 -50.49 -15.58
C GLU A 258 -29.36 -50.87 -15.55
N GLN A 259 -28.72 -50.33 -14.51
CA GLN A 259 -27.73 -50.95 -13.61
C GLN A 259 -26.40 -51.53 -14.13
N ALA A 260 -25.35 -50.82 -13.70
CA ALA A 260 -24.35 -51.24 -12.70
C ALA A 260 -23.06 -51.95 -13.14
N ASP A 261 -21.98 -51.33 -12.64
CA ASP A 261 -20.76 -51.91 -12.06
C ASP A 261 -19.64 -52.40 -12.99
N GLY A 262 -18.39 -52.04 -12.65
CA GLY A 262 -17.21 -52.62 -13.29
C GLY A 262 -15.98 -51.73 -13.41
N ASP A 263 -15.00 -52.01 -12.56
CA ASP A 263 -13.75 -51.32 -12.29
C ASP A 263 -12.64 -51.49 -13.38
N ARG A 264 -11.69 -50.54 -13.41
CA ARG A 264 -10.27 -50.59 -13.90
C ARG A 264 -9.89 -50.68 -15.40
N ALA A 265 -9.30 -49.57 -15.84
CA ALA A 265 -7.95 -49.40 -16.43
C ALA A 265 -7.38 -50.43 -17.44
N GLN A 266 -7.25 -50.04 -18.72
CA GLN A 266 -6.00 -49.95 -19.52
C GLN A 266 -6.31 -49.66 -21.01
N ALA A 267 -5.55 -48.73 -21.61
CA ALA A 267 -5.49 -48.50 -23.06
C ALA A 267 -4.53 -49.52 -23.73
N PRO A 268 -4.35 -49.59 -25.08
CA PRO A 268 -4.98 -48.86 -26.18
C PRO A 268 -5.49 -49.77 -27.32
N GLY A 269 -6.48 -49.32 -28.08
CA GLY A 269 -6.95 -50.00 -29.29
C GLY A 269 -7.56 -49.00 -30.26
N ALA A 270 -6.78 -48.61 -31.26
CA ALA A 270 -7.26 -47.81 -32.37
C ALA A 270 -8.20 -48.63 -33.25
N LEU A 271 -9.37 -48.07 -33.56
CA LEU A 271 -10.07 -48.06 -34.85
C LEU A 271 -11.59 -47.97 -34.60
N ASP A 272 -12.11 -46.75 -34.56
CA ASP A 272 -13.27 -46.47 -35.39
C ASP A 272 -13.21 -45.00 -35.85
N ALA A 273 -12.93 -44.84 -37.13
CA ALA A 273 -12.87 -43.55 -37.79
C ALA A 273 -14.22 -43.35 -38.49
N GLY A 274 -15.05 -42.46 -37.98
CA GLY A 274 -16.29 -42.11 -38.64
C GLY A 274 -17.12 -41.07 -37.90
N LEU A 275 -16.95 -39.80 -38.29
CA LEU A 275 -17.88 -38.69 -38.07
C LEU A 275 -17.91 -38.07 -36.66
N ASN A 276 -16.84 -37.36 -36.31
CA ASN A 276 -16.95 -35.98 -35.85
C ASN A 276 -15.62 -35.30 -36.13
N ALA A 277 -15.65 -34.26 -36.96
CA ALA A 277 -14.49 -33.40 -37.17
C ALA A 277 -13.99 -32.97 -35.78
N ALA A 278 -12.74 -33.34 -35.46
CA ALA A 278 -12.07 -32.89 -34.25
C ALA A 278 -12.17 -31.36 -34.23
N ASP A 279 -13.00 -30.84 -33.34
CA ASP A 279 -13.14 -29.41 -33.14
C ASP A 279 -11.74 -28.93 -32.70
N SER A 280 -11.00 -28.35 -33.64
CA SER A 280 -9.60 -27.95 -33.47
C SER A 280 -9.45 -26.73 -32.56
N ARG A 281 -10.42 -26.51 -31.68
CA ARG A 281 -10.48 -25.40 -30.75
C ARG A 281 -9.72 -25.79 -29.49
N PRO A 282 -8.88 -24.89 -28.96
CA PRO A 282 -8.22 -25.13 -27.70
C PRO A 282 -9.27 -25.35 -26.59
N PRO A 283 -8.99 -26.21 -25.60
CA PRO A 283 -9.87 -26.39 -24.45
C PRO A 283 -10.08 -25.04 -23.73
N LEU A 284 -11.26 -24.84 -23.15
CA LEU A 284 -11.56 -23.64 -22.38
C LEU A 284 -10.53 -23.50 -21.25
N PRO A 285 -9.84 -22.35 -21.12
CA PRO A 285 -8.77 -22.19 -20.13
C PRO A 285 -9.34 -21.87 -18.75
N THR A 286 -10.14 -22.79 -18.18
CA THR A 286 -10.89 -22.58 -16.93
C THR A 286 -9.99 -22.11 -15.78
N GLY A 287 -8.81 -22.71 -15.60
CA GLY A 287 -7.89 -22.29 -14.53
C GLY A 287 -7.33 -20.87 -14.72
N LEU A 288 -7.16 -20.40 -15.95
CA LEU A 288 -6.73 -19.01 -16.21
C LEU A 288 -7.87 -18.03 -15.91
N LEU A 289 -9.10 -18.38 -16.29
CA LEU A 289 -10.29 -17.57 -16.00
C LEU A 289 -10.53 -17.47 -14.49
N GLU A 290 -10.40 -18.57 -13.76
CA GLU A 290 -10.46 -18.60 -12.29
C GLU A 290 -9.39 -17.72 -11.65
N LEU A 291 -8.15 -17.76 -12.17
CA LEU A 291 -7.08 -16.90 -11.70
C LEU A 291 -7.39 -15.40 -11.95
N MET A 292 -7.90 -15.08 -13.14
CA MET A 292 -8.30 -13.70 -13.49
C MET A 292 -9.42 -13.18 -12.59
N ASP A 293 -10.32 -14.06 -12.14
CA ASP A 293 -11.42 -13.70 -11.24
C ASP A 293 -11.08 -13.83 -9.75
N GLY A 294 -9.97 -14.46 -9.38
CA GLY A 294 -9.60 -14.75 -7.98
C GLY A 294 -9.50 -13.53 -7.07
N PHE A 295 -9.14 -12.35 -7.61
CA PHE A 295 -9.14 -11.11 -6.82
C PHE A 295 -10.55 -10.72 -6.34
N LYS A 296 -11.60 -11.02 -7.13
CA LYS A 296 -13.00 -10.77 -6.77
C LYS A 296 -13.39 -11.60 -5.55
N ALA A 297 -13.04 -12.90 -5.56
CA ALA A 297 -13.29 -13.81 -4.44
C ALA A 297 -12.61 -13.34 -3.15
N SER A 298 -11.33 -12.91 -3.24
CA SER A 298 -10.60 -12.35 -2.09
C SER A 298 -11.27 -11.09 -1.54
N LYS A 299 -11.70 -10.17 -2.41
CA LYS A 299 -12.38 -8.93 -1.99
C LYS A 299 -13.74 -9.20 -1.35
N VAL A 300 -14.47 -10.20 -1.84
CA VAL A 300 -15.74 -10.65 -1.24
C VAL A 300 -15.51 -11.15 0.19
N LEU A 301 -14.53 -12.03 0.41
CA LEU A 301 -14.17 -12.51 1.74
C LEU A 301 -13.83 -11.35 2.68
N PHE A 302 -12.96 -10.44 2.25
CA PHE A 302 -12.54 -9.28 3.04
C PHE A 302 -13.72 -8.37 3.39
N THR A 303 -14.61 -8.13 2.44
CA THR A 303 -15.81 -7.30 2.64
C THR A 303 -16.77 -7.98 3.62
N ALA A 304 -17.00 -9.28 3.50
CA ALA A 304 -17.85 -10.04 4.41
C ALA A 304 -17.31 -10.04 5.86
N CYS A 305 -15.99 -10.20 6.04
CA CYS A 305 -15.33 -10.08 7.33
C CYS A 305 -15.47 -8.66 7.92
N LYS A 306 -15.22 -7.62 7.12
CA LYS A 306 -15.32 -6.22 7.53
C LYS A 306 -16.74 -5.80 7.93
N LEU A 307 -17.74 -6.33 7.24
CA LEU A 307 -19.15 -6.13 7.58
C LEU A 307 -19.59 -6.97 8.77
N ARG A 308 -18.76 -7.84 9.34
CA ARG A 308 -19.14 -8.78 10.41
C ARG A 308 -20.31 -9.69 10.02
N LEU A 309 -20.33 -10.10 8.74
CA LEU A 309 -21.37 -10.94 8.19
C LEU A 309 -21.44 -12.31 8.89
N PHE A 310 -20.27 -12.91 9.15
CA PHE A 310 -20.18 -14.23 9.78
C PHE A 310 -20.62 -14.20 11.25
N ASP A 311 -20.37 -13.10 11.96
CA ASP A 311 -20.85 -12.89 13.34
C ASP A 311 -22.39 -12.86 13.38
N VAL A 312 -23.01 -12.12 12.46
CA VAL A 312 -24.46 -12.03 12.33
C VAL A 312 -25.13 -13.40 12.11
N LEU A 313 -24.43 -14.31 11.42
CA LEU A 313 -24.90 -15.67 11.10
C LEU A 313 -24.48 -16.74 12.12
N ASN A 314 -23.69 -16.39 13.14
CA ASN A 314 -23.20 -17.34 14.14
C ASN A 314 -24.22 -17.63 15.23
N ASP A 315 -24.91 -16.58 15.71
CA ASP A 315 -25.71 -16.65 16.94
C ASP A 315 -27.18 -17.02 16.71
N GLN A 316 -27.61 -17.02 15.45
CA GLN A 316 -29.01 -17.22 15.07
C GLN A 316 -29.00 -18.21 13.92
N GLY A 317 -29.86 -19.24 13.97
CA GLY A 317 -30.02 -20.19 12.87
C GLY A 317 -30.30 -19.50 11.53
N PRO A 318 -30.47 -20.26 10.43
CA PRO A 318 -30.45 -19.70 9.07
C PRO A 318 -31.28 -18.40 8.93
N LEU A 319 -30.65 -17.33 8.45
CA LEU A 319 -31.27 -15.99 8.31
C LEU A 319 -31.57 -15.66 6.85
N GLN A 320 -32.70 -15.02 6.60
CA GLN A 320 -33.03 -14.52 5.26
C GLN A 320 -32.18 -13.30 4.90
N ALA A 321 -31.94 -13.07 3.61
CA ALA A 321 -31.09 -11.97 3.15
C ALA A 321 -31.56 -10.59 3.66
N VAL A 322 -32.88 -10.38 3.75
CA VAL A 322 -33.47 -9.14 4.28
C VAL A 322 -33.14 -8.90 5.75
N ASP A 323 -33.10 -9.96 6.55
CA ASP A 323 -32.81 -9.87 7.98
C ASP A 323 -31.32 -9.66 8.23
N VAL A 324 -30.47 -10.33 7.44
CA VAL A 324 -29.02 -10.07 7.43
C VAL A 324 -28.76 -8.62 7.04
N ALA A 325 -29.39 -8.13 5.97
CA ALA A 325 -29.23 -6.75 5.51
C ALA A 325 -29.65 -5.72 6.57
N ARG A 326 -30.76 -5.97 7.28
CA ARG A 326 -31.22 -5.13 8.38
C ARG A 326 -30.20 -5.07 9.52
N LYS A 327 -29.64 -6.22 9.92
CA LYS A 327 -28.61 -6.30 10.98
C LYS A 327 -27.30 -5.62 10.57
N LEU A 328 -26.94 -5.69 9.29
CA LEU A 328 -25.76 -5.05 8.73
C LEU A 328 -25.95 -3.58 8.37
N SER A 329 -27.15 -3.02 8.52
CA SER A 329 -27.52 -1.68 8.02
C SER A 329 -27.17 -1.49 6.53
N ALA A 330 -27.45 -2.50 5.70
CA ALA A 330 -27.06 -2.57 4.30
C ALA A 330 -28.27 -2.74 3.35
N CYS A 331 -28.05 -2.51 2.05
CA CYS A 331 -29.07 -2.68 1.02
C CYS A 331 -29.42 -4.17 0.82
N ALA A 332 -30.69 -4.54 0.99
CA ALA A 332 -31.16 -5.93 0.90
C ALA A 332 -30.70 -6.65 -0.37
N GLY A 333 -30.91 -6.05 -1.55
CA GLY A 333 -30.54 -6.69 -2.82
C GLY A 333 -29.02 -6.86 -3.01
N ARG A 334 -28.19 -5.96 -2.45
CA ARG A 334 -26.73 -6.09 -2.50
C ARG A 334 -26.21 -7.11 -1.48
N THR A 335 -26.84 -7.17 -0.31
CA THR A 335 -26.53 -8.18 0.70
C THR A 335 -26.87 -9.57 0.20
N GLU A 336 -28.00 -9.75 -0.49
CA GLU A 336 -28.36 -11.04 -1.10
C GLU A 336 -27.30 -11.49 -2.12
N GLN A 337 -26.87 -10.59 -3.02
CA GLN A 337 -25.78 -10.88 -3.97
C GLN A 337 -24.49 -11.30 -3.24
N LEU A 338 -24.13 -10.60 -2.17
CA LEU A 338 -22.94 -10.96 -1.38
C LEU A 338 -23.08 -12.34 -0.73
N LEU A 339 -24.24 -12.66 -0.15
CA LEU A 339 -24.53 -13.94 0.48
C LEU A 339 -24.51 -15.10 -0.54
N ASP A 340 -25.05 -14.88 -1.73
CA ASP A 340 -25.02 -15.87 -2.81
C ASP A 340 -23.60 -16.14 -3.29
N VAL A 341 -22.77 -15.10 -3.46
CA VAL A 341 -21.35 -15.29 -3.82
C VAL A 341 -20.60 -15.98 -2.68
N CYS A 342 -20.81 -15.62 -1.41
CA CYS A 342 -20.22 -16.33 -0.28
C CYS A 342 -20.67 -17.81 -0.21
N THR A 343 -21.88 -18.13 -0.66
CA THR A 343 -22.36 -19.52 -0.78
C THR A 343 -21.61 -20.24 -1.90
N ALA A 344 -21.44 -19.60 -3.07
CA ALA A 344 -20.68 -20.15 -4.19
C ALA A 344 -19.19 -20.36 -3.85
N LEU A 345 -18.62 -19.53 -2.98
CA LEU A 345 -17.26 -19.68 -2.44
C LEU A 345 -17.15 -20.74 -1.33
N GLY A 346 -18.24 -21.40 -0.96
CA GLY A 346 -18.26 -22.41 0.10
C GLY A 346 -18.09 -21.86 1.52
N LEU A 347 -18.28 -20.55 1.72
CA LEU A 347 -18.21 -19.90 3.03
C LEU A 347 -19.55 -20.01 3.77
N LEU A 348 -20.65 -19.97 3.02
CA LEU A 348 -22.01 -20.07 3.55
C LEU A 348 -22.75 -21.26 2.95
N GLN A 349 -23.81 -21.67 3.62
CA GLN A 349 -24.78 -22.62 3.11
C GLN A 349 -26.14 -21.93 2.96
N LYS A 350 -26.71 -21.99 1.75
CA LYS A 350 -28.08 -21.53 1.47
C LYS A 350 -29.06 -22.68 1.67
N THR A 351 -30.08 -22.46 2.49
CA THR A 351 -31.16 -23.41 2.79
C THR A 351 -32.51 -22.78 2.47
N CYS A 352 -33.59 -23.58 2.48
CA CYS A 352 -34.95 -23.04 2.34
C CYS A 352 -35.33 -22.03 3.44
N ARG A 353 -34.63 -22.06 4.58
CA ARG A 353 -34.85 -21.16 5.72
C ARG A 353 -33.95 -19.92 5.71
N GLY A 354 -33.00 -19.83 4.79
CA GLY A 354 -32.04 -18.72 4.70
C GLY A 354 -30.58 -19.19 4.65
N TYR A 355 -29.66 -18.29 4.92
CA TYR A 355 -28.22 -18.49 4.88
C TYR A 355 -27.67 -18.80 6.28
N ARG A 356 -26.65 -19.66 6.37
CA ARG A 356 -25.91 -19.93 7.60
C ARG A 356 -24.42 -20.13 7.33
N ASN A 357 -23.60 -19.98 8.35
CA ASN A 357 -22.17 -20.29 8.27
C ASN A 357 -21.94 -21.77 7.96
N THR A 358 -20.89 -22.05 7.20
CA THR A 358 -20.28 -23.39 7.14
C THR A 358 -19.39 -23.62 8.37
N GLU A 359 -18.98 -24.87 8.62
CA GLU A 359 -18.06 -25.20 9.72
C GLU A 359 -16.75 -24.42 9.63
N VAL A 360 -16.20 -24.28 8.43
CA VAL A 360 -14.97 -23.50 8.16
C VAL A 360 -15.18 -22.02 8.50
N ALA A 361 -16.31 -21.43 8.08
CA ALA A 361 -16.61 -20.04 8.38
C ALA A 361 -16.86 -19.80 9.88
N THR A 362 -17.57 -20.71 10.56
CA THR A 362 -17.77 -20.64 12.01
C THR A 362 -16.44 -20.72 12.76
N LEU A 363 -15.55 -21.63 12.37
CA LEU A 363 -14.27 -21.84 13.06
C LEU A 363 -13.26 -20.71 12.81
N HIS A 364 -13.23 -20.14 11.60
CA HIS A 364 -12.15 -19.25 11.16
C HIS A 364 -12.57 -17.83 10.80
N LEU A 365 -13.85 -17.50 10.61
CA LEU A 365 -14.27 -16.17 10.13
C LEU A 365 -15.16 -15.41 11.12
N VAL A 366 -15.62 -16.07 12.18
CA VAL A 366 -16.32 -15.42 13.31
C VAL A 366 -15.28 -14.72 14.20
N SER A 367 -15.59 -13.49 14.62
CA SER A 367 -14.67 -12.54 15.24
C SER A 367 -14.12 -12.96 16.61
N ASP A 368 -14.95 -13.59 17.44
CA ASP A 368 -14.61 -14.04 18.79
C ASP A 368 -14.04 -15.47 18.85
N GLY A 369 -14.04 -16.16 17.70
CA GLY A 369 -13.55 -17.53 17.55
C GLY A 369 -12.08 -17.67 17.96
N GLU A 370 -11.76 -18.76 18.65
CA GLU A 370 -10.40 -19.03 19.11
C GLU A 370 -9.39 -19.09 17.95
N HIS A 371 -9.78 -19.70 16.83
CA HIS A 371 -8.98 -19.86 15.61
C HIS A 371 -9.37 -18.87 14.49
N SER A 372 -9.93 -17.71 14.87
CA SER A 372 -10.36 -16.69 13.93
C SER A 372 -9.22 -16.08 13.13
N LEU A 373 -9.43 -16.00 11.82
CA LEU A 373 -8.61 -15.33 10.81
C LEU A 373 -9.18 -13.98 10.39
N GLN A 374 -10.25 -13.49 11.03
CA GLN A 374 -10.87 -12.21 10.68
C GLN A 374 -9.86 -11.05 10.75
N GLY A 375 -9.02 -11.01 11.79
CA GLY A 375 -7.97 -9.98 11.92
C GLY A 375 -6.97 -9.99 10.75
N LEU A 376 -6.70 -11.16 10.17
CA LEU A 376 -5.87 -11.29 8.96
C LEU A 376 -6.60 -10.78 7.72
N ALA A 377 -7.89 -11.08 7.56
CA ALA A 377 -8.71 -10.58 6.47
C ALA A 377 -8.83 -9.05 6.49
N GLU A 378 -9.08 -8.45 7.66
CA GLU A 378 -9.16 -7.00 7.84
C GLU A 378 -7.82 -6.32 7.53
N TYR A 379 -6.70 -6.85 8.03
CA TYR A 379 -5.37 -6.33 7.73
C TYR A 379 -5.05 -6.42 6.23
N ASN A 380 -5.42 -7.52 5.58
CA ASN A 380 -5.22 -7.69 4.15
C ASN A 380 -6.05 -6.68 3.35
N ASP A 381 -7.29 -6.40 3.74
CA ASP A 381 -8.15 -5.40 3.08
C ASP A 381 -7.58 -3.99 3.20
N ALA A 382 -7.17 -3.62 4.41
CA ALA A 382 -6.75 -2.26 4.73
C ALA A 382 -5.35 -1.93 4.21
N HIS A 383 -4.41 -2.87 4.32
CA HIS A 383 -2.98 -2.57 4.15
C HIS A 383 -2.35 -3.32 2.97
N VAL A 384 -2.71 -4.58 2.75
CA VAL A 384 -2.06 -5.42 1.72
C VAL A 384 -2.69 -5.22 0.34
N TRP A 385 -4.00 -5.07 0.27
CA TRP A 385 -4.75 -4.94 -0.98
C TRP A 385 -4.24 -3.78 -1.85
N GLY A 386 -4.01 -2.61 -1.24
CA GLY A 386 -3.52 -1.41 -1.92
C GLY A 386 -2.12 -1.58 -2.52
N VAL A 387 -1.27 -2.43 -1.93
CA VAL A 387 0.06 -2.73 -2.50
C VAL A 387 -0.07 -3.57 -3.77
N PHE A 388 -0.97 -4.55 -3.78
CA PHE A 388 -1.17 -5.41 -4.95
C PHE A 388 -1.79 -4.69 -6.15
N THR A 389 -2.60 -3.64 -5.94
CA THR A 389 -3.07 -2.80 -7.06
C THR A 389 -1.94 -2.04 -7.76
N ARG A 390 -0.79 -1.87 -7.07
CA ARG A 390 0.40 -1.17 -7.57
C ARG A 390 1.53 -2.11 -7.97
N LEU A 391 1.29 -3.43 -8.02
CA LEU A 391 2.31 -4.45 -8.33
C LEU A 391 3.06 -4.16 -9.64
N GLY A 392 2.38 -3.63 -10.65
CA GLY A 392 3.00 -3.28 -11.93
C GLY A 392 4.08 -2.20 -11.85
N LEU A 393 4.03 -1.30 -10.85
CA LEU A 393 5.09 -0.32 -10.59
C LEU A 393 6.27 -0.99 -9.89
N ALA A 394 5.99 -1.76 -8.82
CA ALA A 394 7.03 -2.47 -8.06
C ALA A 394 7.88 -3.40 -8.92
N VAL A 395 7.27 -4.09 -9.90
CA VAL A 395 7.99 -4.96 -10.85
C VAL A 395 8.90 -4.18 -11.79
N ARG A 396 8.49 -2.97 -12.22
CA ARG A 396 9.25 -2.16 -13.19
C ARG A 396 10.42 -1.44 -12.54
N GLU A 397 10.29 -1.07 -11.28
CA GLU A 397 11.23 -0.20 -10.58
C GLU A 397 12.14 -0.98 -9.61
N GLY A 398 11.72 -2.15 -9.15
CA GLY A 398 12.48 -2.98 -8.20
C GLY A 398 12.42 -2.46 -6.75
N PRO A 399 12.70 -3.30 -5.74
CA PRO A 399 12.51 -2.95 -4.33
C PRO A 399 13.35 -1.74 -3.88
N ASP A 400 14.54 -1.54 -4.46
CA ASP A 400 15.41 -0.41 -4.13
C ASP A 400 15.03 0.92 -4.80
N GLN A 401 14.32 0.91 -5.95
CA GLN A 401 13.85 2.15 -6.60
C GLN A 401 12.39 2.47 -6.30
N THR A 402 11.63 1.53 -5.73
CA THR A 402 10.31 1.80 -5.14
C THR A 402 10.44 2.79 -3.96
N ARG A 403 11.62 2.89 -3.34
CA ARG A 403 11.96 3.94 -2.35
C ARG A 403 12.18 5.34 -2.95
N GLY A 404 12.60 5.45 -4.21
CA GLY A 404 13.01 6.72 -4.81
C GLY A 404 11.97 7.38 -5.73
N ALA A 405 10.90 6.66 -6.09
CA ALA A 405 9.86 7.12 -7.02
C ALA A 405 8.51 7.47 -6.33
N LEU A 406 8.42 7.26 -5.02
CA LEU A 406 7.23 7.56 -4.22
C LEU A 406 7.50 8.81 -3.38
N GLY A 407 6.63 9.81 -3.47
CA GLY A 407 6.74 11.03 -2.67
C GLY A 407 6.75 10.73 -1.17
N ALA A 408 7.28 11.65 -0.35
CA ALA A 408 7.47 11.48 1.10
C ALA A 408 6.20 11.05 1.86
N MET A 409 5.00 11.40 1.37
CA MET A 409 3.71 11.02 1.96
C MET A 409 3.30 9.56 1.65
N GLU A 410 3.85 8.98 0.58
CA GLU A 410 3.63 7.58 0.18
C GLU A 410 4.77 6.65 0.60
N GLU A 411 5.97 7.20 0.83
CA GLU A 411 7.05 6.53 1.55
C GLU A 411 6.58 6.18 2.97
N GLU A 412 5.80 7.04 3.62
CA GLU A 412 5.11 6.77 4.89
C GLU A 412 4.08 5.63 4.76
N ARG A 413 3.25 5.60 3.70
CA ARG A 413 2.24 4.53 3.50
C ARG A 413 2.81 3.18 3.04
N LEU A 414 3.93 3.15 2.31
CA LEU A 414 4.59 1.90 1.92
C LEU A 414 5.58 1.40 2.97
N SER A 415 6.22 2.30 3.75
CA SER A 415 6.91 1.91 4.99
C SER A 415 5.93 1.45 6.08
N GLN A 416 4.65 1.83 6.00
CA GLN A 416 3.55 1.28 6.81
C GLN A 416 3.11 -0.14 6.39
N VAL A 417 3.41 -0.60 5.16
CA VAL A 417 3.08 -1.98 4.71
C VAL A 417 4.30 -2.91 4.69
N LEU A 418 5.51 -2.34 4.64
CA LEU A 418 6.75 -3.06 4.94
C LEU A 418 6.90 -3.22 6.47
N PRO A 419 7.40 -4.36 6.98
CA PRO A 419 7.45 -4.69 8.41
C PRO A 419 8.53 -3.90 9.20
N CYS A 420 8.83 -2.67 8.78
CA CYS A 420 9.71 -1.76 9.48
C CYS A 420 8.87 -0.79 10.30
N PHE A 421 8.59 -1.16 11.54
CA PHE A 421 7.80 -0.48 12.59
C PHE A 421 8.34 0.90 13.03
N HIS A 422 8.70 1.78 12.10
CA HIS A 422 9.10 3.13 12.42
C HIS A 422 8.03 4.08 11.88
N HIS A 423 7.26 4.66 12.81
CA HIS A 423 6.18 5.65 12.61
C HIS A 423 4.84 5.06 12.12
N GLN A 424 4.25 4.15 12.90
CA GLN A 424 2.86 3.70 12.70
C GLN A 424 1.93 4.27 13.77
N SER A 425 0.66 4.49 13.42
CA SER A 425 -0.36 4.82 14.41
C SER A 425 -0.63 3.63 15.33
N ARG A 426 -0.99 3.88 16.59
CA ARG A 426 -1.38 2.84 17.57
C ARG A 426 -2.40 1.85 17.01
N GLU A 427 -3.35 2.34 16.20
CA GLU A 427 -4.37 1.51 15.55
C GLU A 427 -3.80 0.56 14.50
N MET A 428 -2.87 1.04 13.66
CA MET A 428 -2.22 0.22 12.64
C MET A 428 -1.35 -0.88 13.27
N THR A 429 -0.59 -0.54 14.32
CA THR A 429 0.18 -1.52 15.10
C THR A 429 -0.74 -2.59 15.68
N LEU A 430 -1.89 -2.21 16.25
CA LEU A 430 -2.89 -3.16 16.75
C LEU A 430 -3.47 -4.06 15.65
N GLN A 431 -3.80 -3.52 14.48
CA GLN A 431 -4.31 -4.31 13.35
C GLN A 431 -3.28 -5.32 12.85
N PHE A 432 -2.00 -4.91 12.74
CA PHE A 432 -0.91 -5.82 12.42
C PHE A 432 -0.75 -6.92 13.47
N MET A 433 -0.76 -6.56 14.76
CA MET A 433 -0.65 -7.52 15.86
C MET A 433 -1.79 -8.53 15.82
N ARG A 434 -3.03 -8.11 15.55
CA ARG A 434 -4.19 -9.01 15.37
C ARG A 434 -3.98 -9.99 14.21
N ALA A 435 -3.53 -9.51 13.06
CA ALA A 435 -3.26 -10.36 11.90
C ALA A 435 -2.17 -11.40 12.18
N LYS A 436 -1.05 -10.99 12.77
CA LYS A 436 0.03 -11.91 13.18
C LYS A 436 -0.45 -12.88 14.25
N HIS A 437 -1.21 -12.43 15.24
CA HIS A 437 -1.78 -13.27 16.28
C HIS A 437 -2.68 -14.37 15.72
N SER A 438 -3.64 -14.01 14.85
CA SER A 438 -4.53 -14.96 14.16
C SER A 438 -3.75 -16.04 13.41
N LEU A 439 -2.71 -15.64 12.69
CA LEU A 439 -1.92 -16.55 11.88
C LEU A 439 -1.00 -17.45 12.72
N SER A 440 -0.38 -16.88 13.75
CA SER A 440 0.48 -17.63 14.66
C SER A 440 -0.29 -18.64 15.51
N LYS A 441 -1.56 -18.40 15.85
CA LYS A 441 -2.41 -19.40 16.51
C LYS A 441 -2.53 -20.72 15.74
N LEU A 442 -2.52 -20.68 14.41
CA LEU A 442 -2.60 -21.89 13.59
C LEU A 442 -1.28 -22.67 13.56
N THR A 443 -0.15 -21.98 13.76
CA THR A 443 1.18 -22.57 13.56
C THR A 443 1.99 -22.76 14.84
N ALA A 444 1.64 -22.09 15.93
CA ALA A 444 2.47 -22.02 17.13
C ALA A 444 2.68 -23.40 17.78
N HIS A 445 1.64 -24.22 17.93
CA HIS A 445 1.76 -25.59 18.41
C HIS A 445 2.69 -26.43 17.53
N HIS A 446 2.54 -26.35 16.21
CA HIS A 446 3.37 -27.08 15.25
C HIS A 446 4.84 -26.62 15.30
N VAL A 447 5.11 -25.35 15.60
CA VAL A 447 6.48 -24.83 15.78
C VAL A 447 7.07 -25.31 17.10
N ALA A 448 6.30 -25.24 18.19
CA ALA A 448 6.74 -25.64 19.52
C ALA A 448 7.10 -27.14 19.59
N THR A 449 6.36 -27.98 18.85
CA THR A 449 6.53 -29.45 18.84
C THR A 449 7.39 -29.97 17.67
N ALA A 450 7.90 -29.09 16.80
CA ALA A 450 8.70 -29.49 15.64
C ALA A 450 10.00 -30.21 16.02
N PHE A 451 10.54 -29.92 17.20
CA PHE A 451 11.71 -30.58 17.77
C PHE A 451 11.49 -30.80 19.26
N ASP A 452 12.21 -31.76 19.84
CA ASP A 452 12.31 -31.87 21.29
C ASP A 452 13.17 -30.71 21.84
N LEU A 453 12.51 -29.78 22.54
CA LEU A 453 13.12 -28.62 23.19
C LEU A 453 13.32 -28.82 24.71
N SER A 454 13.05 -30.01 25.24
CA SER A 454 13.07 -30.31 26.69
C SER A 454 14.39 -30.00 27.38
N ARG A 455 15.51 -30.06 26.65
CA ARG A 455 16.85 -29.75 27.17
C ARG A 455 17.06 -28.27 27.53
N PHE A 456 16.23 -27.36 27.03
CA PHE A 456 16.36 -25.92 27.28
C PHE A 456 15.50 -25.54 28.49
N THR A 457 16.02 -24.69 29.38
CA THR A 457 15.30 -24.21 30.56
C THR A 457 14.85 -22.76 30.42
N SER A 458 15.49 -22.00 29.52
CA SER A 458 15.08 -20.64 29.15
C SER A 458 15.01 -20.44 27.63
N ALA A 459 13.99 -19.72 27.16
CA ALA A 459 13.82 -19.33 25.77
C ALA A 459 13.56 -17.83 25.62
N CYS A 460 14.01 -17.24 24.51
CA CYS A 460 13.76 -15.85 24.13
C CYS A 460 13.15 -15.78 22.72
N ASP A 461 11.88 -15.41 22.64
CA ASP A 461 11.12 -15.21 21.42
C ASP A 461 11.35 -13.77 20.91
N LEU A 462 12.26 -13.64 19.94
CA LEU A 462 12.70 -12.37 19.37
C LEU A 462 11.68 -11.92 18.31
N GLY A 463 11.01 -10.80 18.56
CA GLY A 463 9.87 -10.36 17.75
C GLY A 463 8.60 -11.19 18.01
N GLY A 464 8.44 -11.71 19.24
CA GLY A 464 7.34 -12.59 19.61
C GLY A 464 5.94 -11.95 19.62
N CYS A 465 5.85 -10.64 19.42
CA CYS A 465 4.61 -9.88 19.27
C CYS A 465 3.65 -10.10 20.45
N THR A 466 2.50 -10.73 20.20
CA THR A 466 1.47 -11.03 21.23
C THR A 466 1.86 -12.16 22.20
N GLY A 467 2.99 -12.84 21.96
CA GLY A 467 3.51 -13.92 22.79
C GLY A 467 2.75 -15.24 22.65
N ILE A 468 2.01 -15.45 21.55
CA ILE A 468 1.24 -16.70 21.35
C ILE A 468 2.17 -17.93 21.24
N LEU A 469 3.32 -17.80 20.56
CA LEU A 469 4.31 -18.87 20.48
C LEU A 469 4.94 -19.14 21.84
N ALA A 470 5.25 -18.09 22.60
CA ALA A 470 5.75 -18.22 23.98
C ALA A 470 4.77 -18.98 24.89
N ARG A 471 3.46 -18.78 24.73
CA ARG A 471 2.42 -19.54 25.47
C ARG A 471 2.42 -21.01 25.10
N GLU A 472 2.44 -21.32 23.81
CA GLU A 472 2.51 -22.72 23.34
C GLU A 472 3.79 -23.40 23.85
N LEU A 473 4.94 -22.72 23.80
CA LEU A 473 6.20 -23.24 24.35
C LEU A 473 6.11 -23.50 25.86
N ALA A 474 5.54 -22.57 26.63
CA ALA A 474 5.36 -22.74 28.09
C ALA A 474 4.29 -23.79 28.45
N GLN A 475 3.35 -24.07 27.55
CA GLN A 475 2.35 -25.12 27.71
C GLN A 475 2.94 -26.50 27.43
N GLU A 476 3.67 -26.65 26.33
CA GLU A 476 4.31 -27.91 25.91
C GLU A 476 5.49 -28.29 26.83
N TYR A 477 6.23 -27.29 27.33
CA TYR A 477 7.38 -27.49 28.21
C TYR A 477 7.17 -26.78 29.55
N PRO A 478 6.59 -27.47 30.57
CA PRO A 478 6.25 -26.87 31.85
C PRO A 478 7.42 -26.24 32.63
N HIS A 479 8.65 -26.69 32.38
CA HIS A 479 9.87 -26.19 33.01
C HIS A 479 10.50 -25.00 32.28
N LEU A 480 10.03 -24.67 31.07
CA LEU A 480 10.63 -23.64 30.22
C LEU A 480 10.16 -22.24 30.64
N GLN A 481 11.10 -21.35 30.91
CA GLN A 481 10.86 -19.92 31.11
C GLN A 481 11.00 -19.19 29.78
N VAL A 482 9.98 -18.41 29.37
CA VAL A 482 9.99 -17.77 28.05
C VAL A 482 9.96 -16.25 28.17
N THR A 483 10.92 -15.59 27.53
CA THR A 483 10.95 -14.13 27.39
C THR A 483 10.47 -13.75 26.00
N VAL A 484 9.42 -12.93 25.90
CA VAL A 484 9.00 -12.26 24.67
C VAL A 484 9.73 -10.94 24.59
N PHE A 485 10.57 -10.77 23.57
CA PHE A 485 11.37 -9.55 23.37
C PHE A 485 10.92 -8.86 22.08
N ASP A 486 10.30 -7.69 22.22
CA ASP A 486 9.73 -6.93 21.10
C ASP A 486 9.80 -5.43 21.38
N LEU A 487 9.45 -4.60 20.40
CA LEU A 487 9.49 -3.15 20.51
C LEU A 487 8.61 -2.64 21.66
N PRO A 488 8.98 -1.53 22.33
CA PRO A 488 8.22 -0.99 23.46
C PRO A 488 6.73 -0.80 23.21
N GLU A 489 6.36 -0.27 22.04
CA GLU A 489 4.98 -0.07 21.62
C GLU A 489 4.20 -1.39 21.45
N VAL A 490 4.84 -2.45 20.95
CA VAL A 490 4.23 -3.77 20.78
C VAL A 490 4.00 -4.43 22.14
N ILE A 491 4.98 -4.31 23.04
CA ILE A 491 4.88 -4.83 24.40
C ILE A 491 3.77 -4.12 25.19
N GLU A 492 3.66 -2.79 25.10
CA GLU A 492 2.57 -2.02 25.72
C GLU A 492 1.19 -2.54 25.28
N LEU A 493 1.03 -2.79 23.98
CA LEU A 493 -0.24 -3.23 23.39
C LEU A 493 -0.52 -4.74 23.60
N SER A 494 0.50 -5.52 23.92
CA SER A 494 0.39 -6.98 24.07
C SER A 494 -0.56 -7.40 25.20
N GLY A 495 -0.75 -6.55 26.22
CA GLY A 495 -1.65 -6.79 27.35
C GLY A 495 -3.09 -7.11 26.94
N GLY A 496 -3.59 -6.49 25.87
CA GLY A 496 -4.93 -6.75 25.35
C GLY A 496 -5.12 -8.14 24.73
N PHE A 497 -4.03 -8.87 24.49
CA PHE A 497 -4.03 -10.24 23.95
C PHE A 497 -3.75 -11.29 25.04
N GLN A 498 -3.48 -10.86 26.27
CA GLN A 498 -3.23 -11.75 27.40
C GLN A 498 -4.56 -12.23 27.98
N ARG A 499 -4.86 -13.52 27.82
CA ARG A 499 -5.98 -14.17 28.52
C ARG A 499 -5.46 -14.66 29.87
N GLY A 500 -6.10 -14.26 30.96
CA GLY A 500 -5.66 -14.60 32.32
C GLY A 500 -5.57 -16.11 32.53
N GLY A 501 -4.46 -16.58 33.12
CA GLY A 501 -4.25 -17.98 33.45
C GLY A 501 -2.96 -18.20 34.25
N ARG A 502 -2.80 -19.39 34.86
CA ARG A 502 -1.60 -19.78 35.63
C ARG A 502 -0.29 -19.78 34.81
N GLN A 503 -0.38 -19.78 33.47
CA GLN A 503 0.78 -19.79 32.58
C GLN A 503 1.50 -18.44 32.47
N THR A 504 0.85 -17.34 32.87
CA THR A 504 1.39 -15.96 32.77
C THR A 504 2.62 -15.73 33.67
N GLU A 505 2.80 -16.52 34.72
CA GLU A 505 3.94 -16.39 35.64
C GLU A 505 5.28 -16.82 35.02
N ARG A 506 5.26 -17.57 33.91
CA ARG A 506 6.45 -18.11 33.24
C ARG A 506 6.82 -17.39 31.94
N ILE A 507 6.05 -16.35 31.62
CA ILE A 507 6.24 -15.57 30.39
C ILE A 507 6.55 -14.12 30.79
N CYS A 508 7.76 -13.68 30.48
CA CYS A 508 8.19 -12.31 30.70
C CYS A 508 8.11 -11.52 29.39
N PHE A 509 7.59 -10.30 29.43
CA PHE A 509 7.58 -9.40 28.28
C PHE A 509 8.62 -8.30 28.51
N VAL A 510 9.60 -8.21 27.62
CA VAL A 510 10.73 -7.27 27.74
C VAL A 510 10.74 -6.35 26.53
N PRO A 511 10.59 -5.03 26.72
CA PRO A 511 10.65 -4.06 25.62
C PRO A 511 12.09 -3.82 25.17
N GLY A 512 12.33 -3.82 23.85
CA GLY A 512 13.60 -3.45 23.27
C GLY A 512 13.70 -3.69 21.76
N ASP A 513 14.76 -3.16 21.15
CA ASP A 513 15.10 -3.32 19.74
C ASP A 513 16.24 -4.34 19.59
N PHE A 514 15.97 -5.50 19.00
CA PHE A 514 16.97 -6.59 18.89
C PHE A 514 18.19 -6.26 18.01
N PHE A 515 18.14 -5.18 17.22
CA PHE A 515 19.30 -4.68 16.47
C PHE A 515 20.19 -3.73 17.29
N LYS A 516 19.66 -3.12 18.34
CA LYS A 516 20.33 -2.07 19.12
C LYS A 516 20.62 -2.53 20.55
N ASP A 517 19.59 -2.99 21.24
CA ASP A 517 19.59 -3.28 22.66
C ASP A 517 20.13 -4.69 22.96
N SER A 518 20.64 -4.87 24.18
CA SER A 518 21.13 -6.17 24.64
C SER A 518 20.02 -7.21 24.61
N LEU A 519 20.30 -8.36 23.99
CA LEU A 519 19.35 -9.46 23.93
C LEU A 519 19.21 -10.10 25.33
N PRO A 520 17.99 -10.41 25.80
CA PRO A 520 17.80 -11.17 27.02
C PRO A 520 18.56 -12.51 26.97
N GLU A 521 19.18 -12.91 28.08
CA GLU A 521 19.86 -14.20 28.16
C GLU A 521 18.86 -15.35 28.06
N ALA A 522 19.13 -16.30 27.17
CA ALA A 522 18.35 -17.53 27.04
C ALA A 522 19.20 -18.68 26.50
N ASP A 523 18.79 -19.91 26.82
CA ASP A 523 19.39 -21.11 26.25
C ASP A 523 18.87 -21.39 24.84
N LEU A 524 17.66 -20.93 24.52
CA LEU A 524 17.05 -21.04 23.19
C LEU A 524 16.58 -19.67 22.69
N TYR A 525 17.11 -19.21 21.56
CA TYR A 525 16.52 -18.08 20.84
C TYR A 525 15.55 -18.58 19.78
N VAL A 526 14.41 -17.91 19.63
CA VAL A 526 13.37 -18.25 18.65
C VAL A 526 13.15 -17.06 17.72
N LEU A 527 13.15 -17.32 16.42
CA LEU A 527 12.80 -16.37 15.37
C LEU A 527 11.67 -16.97 14.53
N SER A 528 10.46 -16.42 14.63
CA SER A 528 9.30 -16.89 13.88
C SER A 528 8.79 -15.81 12.94
N ARG A 529 8.94 -16.04 11.62
CA ARG A 529 8.54 -15.11 10.55
C ARG A 529 9.21 -13.74 10.67
N ILE A 530 10.51 -13.75 10.97
CA ILE A 530 11.34 -12.55 11.14
C ILE A 530 12.36 -12.45 10.01
N LEU A 531 13.02 -13.54 9.63
CA LEU A 531 14.13 -13.52 8.68
C LEU A 531 13.74 -13.09 7.27
N GLN A 532 12.51 -13.39 6.86
CA GLN A 532 11.95 -13.00 5.55
C GLN A 532 11.66 -11.50 5.44
N ASP A 533 11.59 -10.78 6.56
CA ASP A 533 11.22 -9.37 6.62
C ASP A 533 12.44 -8.44 6.41
N TRP A 534 13.66 -8.99 6.51
CA TRP A 534 14.90 -8.22 6.51
C TRP A 534 15.85 -8.54 5.34
N PRO A 535 16.56 -7.53 4.82
CA PRO A 535 17.65 -7.74 3.86
C PRO A 535 18.83 -8.48 4.50
N ASP A 536 19.66 -9.10 3.66
CA ASP A 536 20.75 -9.99 4.08
C ASP A 536 21.73 -9.33 5.07
N ASP A 537 22.08 -8.06 4.86
CA ASP A 537 23.02 -7.31 5.72
C ASP A 537 22.52 -7.20 7.17
N LYS A 538 21.25 -6.82 7.36
CA LYS A 538 20.63 -6.74 8.68
C LYS A 538 20.45 -8.12 9.29
N LEU A 539 20.07 -9.10 8.49
CA LEU A 539 19.91 -10.47 8.94
C LEU A 539 21.24 -11.07 9.44
N HIS A 540 22.35 -10.83 8.72
CA HIS A 540 23.67 -11.24 9.17
C HIS A 540 24.04 -10.58 10.50
N LYS A 541 23.76 -9.29 10.67
CA LYS A 541 23.98 -8.56 11.93
C LYS A 541 23.17 -9.17 13.09
N LEU A 542 21.90 -9.50 12.88
CA LEU A 542 21.05 -10.12 13.89
C LEU A 542 21.58 -11.50 14.31
N LEU A 543 21.89 -12.37 13.33
CA LEU A 543 22.39 -13.71 13.61
C LEU A 543 23.75 -13.69 14.32
N SER A 544 24.63 -12.73 13.99
CA SER A 544 25.89 -12.57 14.71
C SER A 544 25.69 -12.13 16.17
N ARG A 545 24.70 -11.29 16.45
CA ARG A 545 24.33 -10.90 17.84
C ARG A 545 23.80 -12.10 18.62
N ILE A 546 22.85 -12.84 18.05
CA ILE A 546 22.28 -14.04 18.66
C ILE A 546 23.37 -15.07 18.93
N SER A 547 24.21 -15.34 17.92
CA SER A 547 25.34 -16.25 18.05
C SER A 547 26.27 -15.84 19.18
N SER A 548 26.57 -14.54 19.30
CA SER A 548 27.44 -14.03 20.38
C SER A 548 26.81 -14.20 21.77
N SER A 549 25.49 -14.01 21.90
CA SER A 549 24.74 -14.13 23.15
C SER A 549 24.43 -15.58 23.57
N CYS A 550 24.41 -16.54 22.64
CA CYS A 550 24.10 -17.94 22.94
C CYS A 550 25.22 -18.60 23.77
N LYS A 551 24.92 -19.27 24.87
CA LYS A 551 25.94 -20.07 25.59
C LYS A 551 26.31 -21.35 24.79
N PRO A 552 27.47 -21.98 25.01
CA PRO A 552 27.74 -23.33 24.49
C PRO A 552 26.59 -24.30 24.84
N GLY A 553 26.09 -25.05 23.86
CA GLY A 553 24.91 -25.90 24.03
C GLY A 553 23.56 -25.18 23.85
N GLY A 554 23.56 -23.85 23.78
CA GLY A 554 22.39 -23.04 23.44
C GLY A 554 21.92 -23.26 22.00
N GLY A 555 20.68 -22.92 21.70
CA GLY A 555 20.02 -23.17 20.43
C GLY A 555 19.45 -21.92 19.77
N LEU A 556 19.29 -22.00 18.45
CA LEU A 556 18.49 -21.07 17.65
C LEU A 556 17.46 -21.85 16.85
N LEU A 557 16.18 -21.56 17.11
CA LEU A 557 15.01 -22.08 16.40
C LEU A 557 14.49 -21.02 15.43
N VAL A 558 14.44 -21.35 14.14
CA VAL A 558 13.94 -20.47 13.08
C VAL A 558 12.71 -21.10 12.46
N ALA A 559 11.56 -20.43 12.49
CA ALA A 559 10.32 -20.88 11.87
C ALA A 559 9.90 -19.89 10.77
N GLU A 560 9.97 -20.30 9.51
CA GLU A 560 9.74 -19.43 8.35
C GLU A 560 8.84 -20.09 7.31
N ALA A 561 8.17 -19.28 6.50
CA ALA A 561 7.42 -19.79 5.36
C ALA A 561 8.39 -20.36 4.31
N ALA A 562 8.05 -21.52 3.73
CA ALA A 562 8.83 -22.12 2.66
C ALA A 562 8.91 -21.18 1.45
N ALA A 563 10.09 -21.05 0.84
CA ALA A 563 10.14 -20.73 -0.58
C ALA A 563 9.38 -21.83 -1.34
N ALA A 564 8.53 -21.47 -2.31
CA ALA A 564 7.83 -22.46 -3.13
C ALA A 564 8.86 -23.41 -3.78
N GLU A 565 8.82 -24.70 -3.43
CA GLU A 565 9.63 -25.72 -4.09
C GLU A 565 9.17 -25.84 -5.55
N GLU A 566 10.12 -25.94 -6.48
CA GLU A 566 9.81 -26.23 -7.89
C GLU A 566 9.06 -27.58 -7.97
N GLY A 567 7.79 -27.53 -8.41
CA GLY A 567 6.96 -28.72 -8.64
C GLY A 567 5.85 -28.99 -7.62
N ALA A 568 5.67 -28.18 -6.58
CA ALA A 568 4.54 -28.36 -5.66
C ALA A 568 3.20 -27.97 -6.34
N ALA A 569 2.19 -28.84 -6.24
CA ALA A 569 0.83 -28.65 -6.79
C ALA A 569 0.05 -27.43 -6.22
N ARG A 570 0.65 -26.69 -5.29
CA ARG A 570 0.12 -25.42 -4.77
C ARG A 570 0.80 -24.30 -5.52
N GLY A 571 0.02 -23.56 -6.32
CA GLY A 571 0.51 -22.43 -7.11
C GLY A 571 1.34 -21.44 -6.28
N PRO A 572 2.28 -20.72 -6.91
CA PRO A 572 3.22 -19.86 -6.21
C PRO A 572 2.46 -18.85 -5.35
N ARG A 573 2.66 -18.89 -4.02
CA ARG A 573 2.15 -17.85 -3.13
C ARG A 573 2.73 -16.52 -3.60
N LEU A 574 1.85 -15.62 -4.03
CA LEU A 574 2.28 -14.31 -4.52
C LEU A 574 2.97 -13.57 -3.38
N ARG A 575 4.25 -13.30 -3.58
CA ARG A 575 5.19 -12.76 -2.60
C ARG A 575 4.67 -11.43 -2.06
N THR A 576 4.60 -11.27 -0.74
CA THR A 576 4.62 -9.92 -0.16
C THR A 576 5.93 -9.27 -0.59
N LEU A 577 5.86 -8.05 -1.11
CA LEU A 577 7.00 -7.25 -1.54
C LEU A 577 7.80 -6.76 -0.30
N SER A 578 8.20 -7.66 0.60
CA SER A 578 9.09 -7.35 1.72
C SER A 578 10.51 -7.12 1.20
N ALA A 579 11.29 -6.33 1.95
CA ALA A 579 12.70 -6.07 1.61
C ALA A 579 13.58 -7.33 1.70
N GLY A 580 13.15 -8.34 2.47
CA GLY A 580 13.80 -9.64 2.56
C GLY A 580 13.23 -10.67 1.58
N GLN A 581 13.97 -11.76 1.35
CA GLN A 581 13.54 -12.88 0.51
C GLN A 581 13.21 -14.12 1.36
N PRO A 582 12.12 -14.85 1.06
CA PRO A 582 11.86 -16.15 1.67
C PRO A 582 12.97 -17.12 1.24
N ARG A 583 13.54 -17.83 2.22
CA ARG A 583 14.66 -18.75 2.03
C ARG A 583 14.17 -20.18 2.10
N SER A 584 14.72 -21.03 1.24
CA SER A 584 14.56 -22.47 1.34
C SER A 584 15.10 -22.98 2.69
N PRO A 585 14.65 -24.15 3.16
CA PRO A 585 15.16 -24.72 4.40
C PRO A 585 16.67 -24.96 4.38
N ASP A 586 17.23 -25.31 3.21
CA ASP A 586 18.67 -25.51 3.04
C ASP A 586 19.46 -24.19 3.06
N GLU A 587 18.90 -23.10 2.55
CA GLU A 587 19.51 -21.77 2.68
C GLU A 587 19.53 -21.32 4.14
N ASN A 588 18.44 -21.51 4.88
CA ASN A 588 18.41 -21.25 6.32
C ASN A 588 19.40 -22.14 7.07
N ARG A 589 19.55 -23.42 6.69
CA ARG A 589 20.57 -24.31 7.26
C ARG A 589 21.98 -23.75 7.07
N ARG A 590 22.36 -23.41 5.83
CA ARG A 590 23.68 -22.85 5.49
C ARG A 590 23.94 -21.53 6.20
N LEU A 591 22.90 -20.71 6.33
CA LEU A 591 22.95 -19.42 7.00
C LEU A 591 23.25 -19.58 8.50
N LEU A 592 22.57 -20.49 9.20
CA LEU A 592 22.86 -20.81 10.60
C LEU A 592 24.28 -21.34 10.78
N GLN A 593 24.73 -22.24 9.91
CA GLN A 593 26.09 -22.79 9.93
C GLN A 593 27.16 -21.70 9.80
N ARG A 594 26.94 -20.72 8.93
CA ARG A 594 27.86 -19.58 8.73
C ARG A 594 28.04 -18.73 9.99
N HIS A 595 27.05 -18.72 10.89
CA HIS A 595 27.09 -17.97 12.15
C HIS A 595 27.43 -18.84 13.36
N GLY A 596 28.03 -20.02 13.15
CA GLY A 596 28.60 -20.82 14.23
C GLY A 596 27.64 -21.82 14.89
N PHE A 597 26.42 -21.97 14.36
CA PHE A 597 25.52 -23.05 14.77
C PHE A 597 25.90 -24.36 14.07
N ARG A 598 25.94 -25.45 14.82
CA ARG A 598 26.16 -26.82 14.35
C ARG A 598 24.89 -27.66 14.53
N ASP A 599 24.95 -28.93 14.12
CA ASP A 599 23.85 -29.91 14.19
C ASP A 599 22.51 -29.35 13.68
N VAL A 600 22.57 -28.62 12.56
CA VAL A 600 21.43 -27.87 12.06
C VAL A 600 20.42 -28.81 11.39
N ARG A 601 19.31 -29.05 12.09
CA ARG A 601 18.21 -29.94 11.67
C ARG A 601 17.06 -29.13 11.09
N VAL A 602 16.31 -29.75 10.19
CA VAL A 602 15.16 -29.14 9.52
C VAL A 602 13.94 -30.05 9.70
N ALA A 603 12.80 -29.47 10.04
CA ALA A 603 11.51 -30.12 10.16
C ALA A 603 10.43 -29.30 9.44
N ARG A 604 9.26 -29.90 9.20
CA ARG A 604 8.06 -29.21 8.73
C ARG A 604 7.13 -28.98 9.93
N ALA A 605 6.62 -27.76 10.08
CA ALA A 605 5.59 -27.43 11.06
C ALA A 605 4.25 -27.24 10.32
N GLY A 606 3.51 -28.34 10.24
CA GLY A 606 2.31 -28.43 9.41
C GLY A 606 2.60 -28.13 7.93
N ASP A 607 1.59 -27.61 7.24
CA ASP A 607 1.62 -27.30 5.81
C ASP A 607 2.11 -25.86 5.48
N LEU A 608 2.46 -25.10 6.51
CA LEU A 608 2.63 -23.64 6.40
C LEU A 608 4.06 -23.15 6.64
N LEU A 609 4.86 -23.86 7.45
CA LEU A 609 6.18 -23.41 7.88
C LEU A 609 7.22 -24.53 7.83
N HIS A 610 8.47 -24.15 7.61
CA HIS A 610 9.63 -24.98 7.95
C HIS A 610 10.27 -24.46 9.22
N VAL A 611 10.78 -25.39 10.02
CA VAL A 611 11.46 -25.09 11.27
C VAL A 611 12.88 -25.61 11.19
N VAL A 612 13.85 -24.76 11.50
CA VAL A 612 15.27 -25.06 11.51
C VAL A 612 15.80 -24.87 12.92
N LEU A 613 16.47 -25.87 13.46
CA LEU A 613 17.09 -25.81 14.79
C LEU A 613 18.59 -26.04 14.66
N GLY A 614 19.39 -25.06 15.07
CA GLY A 614 20.84 -25.19 15.21
C GLY A 614 21.29 -25.04 16.67
N THR A 615 22.40 -25.67 17.03
CA THR A 615 23.02 -25.57 18.37
C THR A 615 24.38 -24.91 18.31
N ARG A 616 24.70 -24.07 19.29
CA ARG A 616 26.04 -23.51 19.39
C ARG A 616 26.99 -24.58 19.93
N ALA A 617 28.04 -24.87 19.17
CA ALA A 617 29.10 -25.76 19.64
C ALA A 617 29.89 -25.10 20.78
N ALA A 618 30.44 -25.91 21.68
CA ALA A 618 31.50 -25.42 22.56
C ALA A 618 32.70 -24.94 21.70
N PRO A 619 33.36 -23.84 22.09
CA PRO A 619 34.50 -23.30 21.36
C PRO A 619 35.62 -24.33 21.13
#